data_AF-A0A959NIQ1-F1
#
_entry.id   AF-A0A959NIQ1-F1
#
_cell.length_a   1.000
_cell.length_b   1.000
_cell.length_c   1.000
_cell.angle_alpha   90.00
_cell.angle_beta   90.00
_cell.angle_gamma   90.00
#
_symmetry.space_group_name_H-M   'P 1'
#
loop_
_entity.id
_entity.type
_entity.pdbx_description
1 polymer ?
#
loop_
_entity_poly.entity_id
_entity_poly.type
_entity_poly.pdbx_seq_one_letter_code
_entity_poly.pdbx_strand_id
1 'polypeptide(L)'
;LCWRIQLAEYQIYACPKSVVYHVGGGTLPKGNSLKTYLNFRNNRIMLYKNLRWGRRLWVLSFRNLLDSLSALKGLFTGDGGYCLAVFRAQFGFMKWWLFHRKESIFPKHKKGFLQGISKKNMVWQHFIKKKKRFTEIVEKSNK
;
A
#
# COMPACT_ATOMS: atom_id res chain seq x y z
N LEU A 1 8.08 3.63 -5.65
CA LEU A 1 9.34 4.31 -6.04
C LEU A 1 9.76 5.34 -5.00
N CYS A 2 8.89 6.29 -4.66
CA CYS A 2 9.15 7.36 -3.68
C CYS A 2 9.84 6.89 -2.38
N TRP A 3 9.35 5.81 -1.77
CA TRP A 3 9.98 5.26 -0.56
C TRP A 3 11.44 4.84 -0.79
N ARG A 4 11.77 4.28 -1.95
CA ARG A 4 13.14 3.87 -2.27
C ARG A 4 14.05 5.09 -2.46
N ILE A 5 13.53 6.16 -3.08
CA ILE A 5 14.23 7.44 -3.26
C ILE A 5 14.55 8.05 -1.89
N GLN A 6 13.56 8.15 -1.00
CA GLN A 6 13.76 8.66 0.37
C GLN A 6 14.74 7.81 1.20
N LEU A 7 14.67 6.48 1.09
CA LEU A 7 15.59 5.58 1.80
C LEU A 7 17.03 5.67 1.28
N ALA A 8 17.21 6.17 0.05
CA ALA A 8 18.48 6.51 -0.55
C ALA A 8 18.87 8.00 -0.32
N GLU A 9 18.22 8.67 0.64
CA GLU A 9 18.54 10.05 1.10
C GLU A 9 18.28 11.15 0.06
N TYR A 10 17.62 10.81 -1.04
CA TYR A 10 17.17 11.77 -2.04
C TYR A 10 15.83 12.41 -1.64
N GLN A 11 15.64 13.64 -2.12
CA GLN A 11 14.43 14.42 -1.90
C GLN A 11 13.41 14.22 -3.01
N ILE A 12 12.12 14.41 -2.68
CA ILE A 12 11.01 14.29 -3.62
C ILE A 12 10.27 15.61 -3.62
N TYR A 13 10.17 16.21 -4.81
CA TYR A 13 9.45 17.46 -5.04
C TYR A 13 8.25 17.21 -5.96
N ALA A 14 7.22 18.04 -5.80
CA ALA A 14 6.08 18.10 -6.71
C ALA A 14 5.97 19.52 -7.27
N CYS A 15 5.67 19.65 -8.56
CA CYS A 15 5.44 20.94 -9.21
C CYS A 15 3.91 21.15 -9.37
N PRO A 16 3.23 21.85 -8.44
CA PRO A 16 1.78 22.00 -8.48
C PRO A 16 1.28 22.93 -9.60
N LYS A 17 2.16 23.75 -10.19
CA LYS A 17 1.82 24.63 -11.32
C LYS A 17 1.64 23.86 -12.63
N SER A 18 2.18 22.66 -12.73
CA SER A 18 2.05 21.81 -13.91
C SER A 18 0.69 21.11 -13.93
N VAL A 19 -0.09 21.29 -14.99
CA VAL A 19 -1.34 20.56 -15.20
C VAL A 19 -1.06 19.29 -16.02
N VAL A 20 -1.43 18.14 -15.47
CA VAL A 20 -1.31 16.84 -16.14
C VAL A 20 -2.67 16.16 -16.18
N TYR A 21 -3.18 15.93 -17.38
CA TYR A 21 -4.39 15.13 -17.58
C TYR A 21 -4.03 13.66 -17.43
N HIS A 22 -4.72 12.95 -16.54
CA HIS A 22 -4.48 11.53 -16.31
C HIS A 22 -5.78 10.74 -16.50
N VAL A 23 -5.69 9.60 -17.16
CA VAL A 23 -6.79 8.65 -17.26
C VAL A 23 -6.72 7.71 -16.08
N GLY A 24 -7.65 7.86 -15.13
CA GLY A 24 -7.73 7.03 -13.95
C GLY A 24 -8.09 5.58 -14.30
N GLY A 25 -7.14 4.65 -14.11
CA GLY A 25 -7.41 3.22 -14.22
C GLY A 25 -7.66 2.69 -15.64
N GLY A 26 -7.07 3.32 -16.68
CA GLY A 26 -7.27 2.95 -18.09
C GLY A 26 -6.89 1.52 -18.49
N THR A 27 -6.05 0.82 -17.71
CA THR A 27 -5.63 -0.55 -18.04
C THR A 27 -6.53 -1.63 -17.44
N LEU A 28 -6.98 -1.44 -16.19
CA LEU A 28 -7.82 -2.42 -15.48
C LEU A 28 -8.95 -1.68 -14.75
N PRO A 29 -10.23 -1.97 -15.05
CA PRO A 29 -11.35 -1.27 -14.43
C PRO A 29 -11.53 -1.64 -12.95
N LYS A 30 -12.32 -0.84 -12.23
CA LYS A 30 -12.73 -1.14 -10.85
C LYS A 30 -13.64 -2.39 -10.88
N GLY A 31 -13.47 -3.29 -9.90
CA GLY A 31 -14.20 -4.57 -9.84
C GLY A 31 -13.47 -5.74 -10.52
N ASN A 32 -12.43 -5.48 -11.31
CA ASN A 32 -11.64 -6.56 -11.90
C ASN A 32 -10.82 -7.30 -10.82
N SER A 33 -11.04 -8.61 -10.69
CA SER A 33 -10.37 -9.48 -9.71
C SER A 33 -8.84 -9.53 -9.89
N LEU A 34 -8.34 -9.44 -11.13
CA LEU A 34 -6.90 -9.36 -11.41
C LEU A 34 -6.30 -8.07 -10.84
N LYS A 35 -7.01 -6.95 -10.96
CA LYS A 35 -6.57 -5.67 -10.39
C LYS A 35 -6.48 -5.76 -8.86
N THR A 36 -7.50 -6.35 -8.23
CA THR A 36 -7.52 -6.61 -6.79
C THR A 36 -6.32 -7.46 -6.39
N TYR A 37 -6.10 -8.59 -7.06
CA TYR A 37 -4.95 -9.47 -6.82
C TYR A 37 -3.62 -8.72 -6.90
N LEU A 38 -3.39 -7.98 -8.00
CA LEU A 38 -2.16 -7.22 -8.21
C LEU A 38 -1.96 -6.15 -7.13
N ASN A 39 -3.03 -5.43 -6.74
CA ASN A 39 -2.97 -4.40 -5.72
C ASN A 39 -2.56 -4.97 -4.36
N PHE A 40 -3.21 -6.04 -3.89
CA PHE A 40 -2.89 -6.66 -2.61
C PHE A 40 -1.47 -7.26 -2.61
N ARG A 41 -1.10 -8.00 -3.66
CA ARG A 41 0.22 -8.63 -3.77
C ARG A 41 1.33 -7.57 -3.82
N ASN A 42 1.21 -6.58 -4.70
CA ASN A 42 2.24 -5.58 -4.90
C ASN A 42 2.37 -4.65 -3.68
N ASN A 43 1.27 -4.29 -3.01
CA ASN A 43 1.31 -3.52 -1.78
C ASN A 43 2.10 -4.26 -0.69
N ARG A 44 1.86 -5.56 -0.51
CA ARG A 44 2.55 -6.38 0.47
C ARG A 44 4.04 -6.53 0.17
N ILE A 45 4.41 -6.76 -1.09
CA ILE A 45 5.82 -6.77 -1.55
C ILE A 45 6.47 -5.41 -1.27
N MET A 46 5.76 -4.31 -1.54
CA MET A 46 6.26 -2.96 -1.31
C MET A 46 6.54 -2.71 0.19
N LEU A 47 5.62 -3.07 1.08
CA LEU A 47 5.83 -2.98 2.53
C LEU A 47 7.03 -3.83 2.98
N TYR A 48 7.10 -5.08 2.52
CA TYR A 48 8.20 -6.00 2.84
C TYR A 48 9.55 -5.43 2.38
N LYS A 49 9.65 -4.94 1.15
CA LYS A 49 10.94 -4.46 0.61
C LYS A 49 11.42 -3.19 1.28
N ASN A 50 10.54 -2.30 1.72
CA ASN A 50 10.92 -0.95 2.12
C ASN A 50 11.00 -0.75 3.65
N LEU A 51 10.16 -1.42 4.44
CA LEU A 51 10.18 -1.24 5.90
C LEU A 51 11.42 -1.87 6.56
N ARG A 52 11.86 -1.27 7.68
CA ARG A 52 12.86 -1.85 8.60
C ARG A 52 12.28 -3.10 9.28
N TRP A 53 13.13 -4.03 9.70
CA TRP A 53 12.73 -5.38 10.12
C TRP A 53 11.65 -5.39 11.23
N GLY A 54 11.84 -4.67 12.34
CA GLY A 54 10.84 -4.63 13.42
C GLY A 54 9.49 -4.06 13.00
N ARG A 55 9.49 -2.91 12.32
CA ARG A 55 8.24 -2.30 11.80
C ARG A 55 7.58 -3.16 10.73
N ARG A 56 8.38 -3.85 9.91
CA ARG A 56 7.88 -4.75 8.86
C ARG A 56 7.05 -5.87 9.44
N LEU A 57 7.54 -6.54 10.49
CA LEU A 57 6.83 -7.64 11.14
C LEU A 57 5.47 -7.18 11.65
N TRP A 58 5.45 -6.12 12.46
CA TRP A 58 4.21 -5.59 13.03
C TRP A 58 3.21 -5.11 11.97
N VAL A 59 3.68 -4.34 10.98
CA VAL A 59 2.81 -3.81 9.92
C VAL A 59 2.25 -4.95 9.05
N LEU A 60 3.06 -5.95 8.69
CA LEU A 60 2.59 -7.06 7.87
C LEU A 60 1.60 -7.97 8.63
N SER A 61 1.81 -8.19 9.93
CA SER A 61 0.86 -8.94 10.76
C SER A 61 -0.49 -8.23 10.85
N PHE A 62 -0.51 -6.92 11.14
CA PHE A 62 -1.76 -6.17 11.15
C PHE A 62 -2.39 -6.07 9.76
N ARG A 63 -1.57 -5.97 8.71
CA ARG A 63 -2.05 -5.99 7.32
C ARG A 63 -2.72 -7.31 6.96
N ASN A 64 -2.21 -8.45 7.42
CA ASN A 64 -2.86 -9.74 7.25
C ASN A 64 -4.28 -9.74 7.82
N LEU A 65 -4.45 -9.28 9.05
CA LEU A 65 -5.76 -9.20 9.70
C LEU A 65 -6.73 -8.33 8.89
N LEU A 66 -6.29 -7.12 8.50
CA LEU A 66 -7.11 -6.21 7.71
C LEU A 66 -7.47 -6.76 6.32
N ASP A 67 -6.53 -7.43 5.66
CA ASP A 67 -6.77 -8.04 4.35
C ASP A 67 -7.81 -9.17 4.48
N SER A 68 -7.72 -10.00 5.53
CA SER A 68 -8.70 -11.06 5.82
C SER A 68 -10.09 -10.48 6.14
N LEU A 69 -10.17 -9.42 6.96
CA LEU A 69 -11.43 -8.72 7.22
C LEU A 69 -12.04 -8.14 5.93
N SER A 70 -11.21 -7.59 5.05
CA SER A 70 -11.68 -7.09 3.76
C SER A 70 -12.18 -8.21 2.84
N ALA A 71 -11.52 -9.37 2.83
CA ALA A 71 -11.95 -10.52 2.04
C ALA A 71 -13.28 -11.09 2.55
N LEU A 72 -13.41 -11.22 3.88
CA LEU A 72 -14.63 -11.69 4.53
C LEU A 72 -15.81 -10.75 4.24
N LYS A 73 -15.58 -9.42 4.31
CA LYS A 73 -16.58 -8.43 3.89
C LYS A 73 -16.99 -8.65 2.43
N GLY A 74 -16.02 -8.83 1.52
CA GLY A 74 -16.29 -9.09 0.11
C GLY A 74 -17.17 -10.32 -0.10
N LEU A 75 -16.88 -11.40 0.62
CA LEU A 75 -17.66 -12.63 0.62
C LEU A 75 -19.11 -12.40 1.07
N PHE A 76 -19.33 -11.72 2.19
CA PHE A 76 -20.69 -11.41 2.68
C PHE A 76 -21.46 -10.45 1.78
N THR A 77 -20.77 -9.63 0.99
CA THR A 77 -21.40 -8.76 -0.02
C THR A 77 -21.63 -9.45 -1.37
N GLY A 78 -21.33 -10.75 -1.50
CA GLY A 78 -21.53 -11.52 -2.74
C GLY A 78 -20.38 -11.40 -3.77
N ASP A 79 -19.28 -10.74 -3.43
CA ASP A 79 -18.12 -10.57 -4.31
C ASP A 79 -17.08 -11.67 -4.05
N GLY A 80 -17.43 -12.90 -4.45
CA GLY A 80 -16.54 -14.06 -4.34
C GLY A 80 -15.24 -13.90 -5.14
N GLY A 81 -15.30 -13.16 -6.26
CA GLY A 81 -14.13 -12.86 -7.09
C GLY A 81 -13.10 -11.99 -6.36
N TYR A 82 -13.55 -11.00 -5.60
CA TYR A 82 -12.69 -10.18 -4.73
C TYR A 82 -12.06 -11.02 -3.62
N CYS A 83 -12.86 -11.85 -2.93
CA CYS A 83 -12.38 -12.72 -1.87
C CYS A 83 -11.25 -13.64 -2.39
N LEU A 84 -11.50 -14.33 -3.51
CA LEU A 84 -10.52 -15.20 -4.15
C LEU A 84 -9.27 -14.42 -4.60
N ALA A 85 -9.42 -13.21 -5.10
CA ALA A 85 -8.29 -12.36 -5.49
C ALA A 85 -7.39 -11.98 -4.30
N VAL A 86 -7.98 -11.71 -3.13
CA VAL A 86 -7.22 -11.43 -1.89
C VAL A 86 -6.45 -12.66 -1.44
N PHE A 87 -7.09 -13.83 -1.38
CA PHE A 87 -6.42 -15.09 -1.03
C PHE A 87 -5.30 -15.42 -2.01
N ARG A 88 -5.56 -15.34 -3.32
CA ARG A 88 -4.54 -15.51 -4.36
C ARG A 88 -3.37 -14.55 -4.16
N ALA A 89 -3.61 -13.31 -3.73
CA ALA A 89 -2.55 -12.34 -3.47
C ALA A 89 -1.65 -12.74 -2.29
N GLN A 90 -2.21 -13.36 -1.25
CA GLN A 90 -1.43 -13.90 -0.14
C GLN A 90 -0.52 -15.03 -0.60
N PHE A 91 -1.05 -16.00 -1.34
CA PHE A 91 -0.24 -17.07 -1.96
C PHE A 91 0.81 -16.51 -2.93
N GLY A 92 0.43 -15.52 -3.75
CA GLY A 92 1.34 -14.85 -4.67
C GLY A 92 2.49 -14.13 -3.96
N PHE A 93 2.22 -13.52 -2.80
CA PHE A 93 3.26 -12.96 -1.94
C PHE A 93 4.16 -14.04 -1.34
N MET A 94 3.57 -15.15 -0.85
CA MET A 94 4.32 -16.28 -0.29
C MET A 94 5.27 -16.89 -1.33
N LYS A 95 4.74 -17.18 -2.53
CA LYS A 95 5.54 -17.67 -3.67
C LYS A 95 6.65 -16.69 -4.03
N TRP A 96 6.35 -15.39 -4.08
CA TRP A 96 7.37 -14.37 -4.34
C TRP A 96 8.47 -14.37 -3.27
N TRP A 97 8.10 -14.47 -2.00
CA TRP A 97 9.01 -14.45 -0.87
C TRP A 97 9.93 -15.68 -0.85
N LEU A 98 9.41 -16.86 -1.17
CA LEU A 98 10.15 -18.12 -1.21
C LEU A 98 11.04 -18.26 -2.45
N PHE A 99 10.53 -17.95 -3.65
CA PHE A 99 11.19 -18.36 -4.92
C PHE A 99 11.65 -17.21 -5.81
N HIS A 100 11.08 -16.01 -5.68
CA HIS A 100 11.32 -14.90 -6.63
C HIS A 100 11.91 -13.66 -5.95
N ARG A 101 12.52 -13.84 -4.79
CA ARG A 101 13.20 -12.77 -4.06
C ARG A 101 14.54 -12.46 -4.73
N LYS A 102 14.49 -11.71 -5.83
CA LYS A 102 15.68 -11.10 -6.42
C LYS A 102 16.22 -9.99 -5.53
N GLU A 103 17.55 -9.82 -5.52
CA GLU A 103 18.18 -8.70 -4.86
C GLU A 103 17.63 -7.36 -5.38
N SER A 104 17.55 -6.37 -4.50
CA SER A 104 17.09 -5.04 -4.88
C SER A 104 18.23 -4.31 -5.59
N ILE A 105 17.94 -3.72 -6.76
CA ILE A 105 18.84 -2.80 -7.48
C ILE A 105 19.20 -1.56 -6.63
N PHE A 106 18.40 -1.26 -5.60
CA PHE A 106 18.60 -0.11 -4.72
C PHE A 106 19.45 -0.52 -3.51
N PRO A 107 20.28 0.40 -2.97
CA PRO A 107 21.32 0.09 -2.00
C PRO A 107 20.82 -0.78 -0.85
N LYS A 108 21.64 -1.77 -0.47
CA LYS A 108 21.36 -2.69 0.65
C LYS A 108 21.15 -1.92 1.96
N HIS A 109 21.80 -0.76 2.10
CA HIS A 109 21.69 0.12 3.25
C HIS A 109 20.60 1.18 3.07
N LYS A 110 19.62 1.14 3.97
CA LYS A 110 18.53 2.10 4.07
C LYS A 110 18.86 3.14 5.13
N LYS A 111 19.66 4.13 4.78
CA LYS A 111 20.12 5.17 5.71
C LYS A 111 19.06 6.25 5.94
N GLY A 112 18.29 6.59 4.89
CA GLY A 112 17.24 7.59 4.99
C GLY A 112 15.99 7.14 5.77
N PHE A 113 15.11 8.11 6.06
CA PHE A 113 13.85 7.90 6.77
C PHE A 113 12.65 8.15 5.84
N LEU A 114 11.60 7.35 6.01
CA LEU A 114 10.36 7.53 5.26
C LEU A 114 9.58 8.72 5.82
N GLN A 115 9.39 9.74 4.98
CA GLN A 115 8.59 10.92 5.28
C GLN A 115 7.18 10.78 4.70
N GLY A 116 6.22 11.52 5.27
CA GLY A 116 4.82 11.50 4.81
C GLY A 116 4.02 10.26 5.24
N ILE A 117 4.53 9.46 6.18
CA ILE A 117 3.74 8.39 6.80
C ILE A 117 2.85 8.99 7.89
N SER A 118 1.52 8.84 7.73
CA SER A 118 0.57 9.22 8.77
C SER A 118 0.75 8.39 10.04
N LYS A 119 0.77 9.06 11.20
CA LYS A 119 0.68 8.43 12.53
C LYS A 119 -0.75 7.93 12.84
N LYS A 120 -1.76 8.46 12.15
CA LYS A 120 -3.18 8.12 12.33
C LYS A 120 -3.55 6.87 11.53
N ASN A 121 -4.39 6.00 12.10
CA ASN A 121 -4.96 4.84 11.42
C ASN A 121 -5.94 5.28 10.32
N MET A 122 -5.58 5.08 9.05
CA MET A 122 -6.38 5.51 7.90
C MET A 122 -7.72 4.76 7.77
N VAL A 123 -7.76 3.48 8.14
CA VAL A 123 -9.01 2.70 8.14
C VAL A 123 -9.99 3.31 9.14
N TRP A 124 -9.52 3.65 10.34
CA TRP A 124 -10.32 4.33 11.35
C TRP A 124 -10.79 5.72 10.90
N GLN A 125 -9.88 6.54 10.35
CA GLN A 125 -10.24 7.88 9.87
C GLN A 125 -11.34 7.82 8.79
N HIS A 126 -11.26 6.84 7.90
CA HIS A 126 -12.21 6.72 6.79
C HIS A 126 -13.54 6.09 7.20
N PHE A 127 -13.53 4.93 7.86
CA PHE A 127 -14.76 4.16 8.11
C PHE A 127 -15.51 4.62 9.36
N ILE A 128 -14.82 5.10 10.39
CA ILE A 128 -15.43 5.49 11.67
C ILE A 128 -15.58 7.00 11.76
N LYS A 129 -14.49 7.75 11.52
CA LYS A 129 -14.55 9.22 11.54
C LYS A 129 -15.12 9.84 10.25
N LYS A 130 -15.46 9.02 9.25
CA LYS A 130 -16.05 9.43 7.95
C LYS A 130 -15.27 10.53 7.22
N LYS A 131 -13.97 10.65 7.46
CA LYS A 131 -13.10 11.62 6.78
C LYS A 131 -12.78 11.13 5.37
N LYS A 132 -13.09 11.96 4.38
CA LYS A 132 -12.97 11.64 2.95
C LYS A 132 -11.90 12.48 2.26
N ARG A 133 -11.54 13.65 2.82
CA ARG A 133 -10.57 14.57 2.22
C ARG A 133 -9.25 14.52 2.97
N PHE A 134 -8.15 14.71 2.24
CA PHE A 134 -6.81 14.78 2.83
C PHE A 134 -6.71 15.90 3.89
N THR A 135 -7.30 17.05 3.59
CA THR A 135 -7.36 18.22 4.48
C THR A 135 -8.08 17.96 5.80
N GLU A 136 -8.94 16.94 5.89
CA GLU A 136 -9.63 16.58 7.13
C GLU A 136 -8.75 15.69 8.03
N ILE A 137 -7.82 14.94 7.43
CA ILE A 137 -6.99 13.95 8.13
C ILE A 137 -5.72 14.60 8.66
N VAL A 138 -5.11 15.43 7.82
CA VAL A 138 -3.91 16.21 8.17
C VAL A 138 -4.37 17.40 8.99
N GLU A 139 -3.87 17.50 10.23
CA GLU A 139 -4.00 18.75 10.96
C GLU A 139 -3.32 19.83 10.13
N LYS A 140 -3.96 21.01 9.98
CA LYS A 140 -3.24 22.19 9.53
C LYS A 140 -2.07 22.35 10.49
N SER A 141 -0.88 21.94 10.07
CA SER A 141 0.35 22.35 10.72
C SER A 141 0.41 23.84 10.45
N ASN A 142 -0.15 24.65 11.35
CA ASN A 142 0.17 26.06 11.43
C ASN A 142 1.69 26.08 11.64
N LYS A 143 2.42 26.34 10.57
CA LYS A 143 3.75 26.91 10.70
C LYS A 143 3.60 28.34 11.17
#